data_AF-A0A1M6CTR4-F1
#
_entry.id   AF-A0A1M6CTR4-F1
#
_cell.length_a   1.000
_cell.length_b   1.000
_cell.length_c   1.000
_cell.angle_alpha   90.00
_cell.angle_beta   90.00
_cell.angle_gamma   90.00
#
_symmetry.space_group_name_H-M   'P 1'
#
loop_
_entity.id
_entity.type
_entity.pdbx_description
1 polymer ?
#
loop_
_entity_poly.entity_id
_entity_poly.type
_entity_poly.pdbx_seq_one_letter_code
_entity_poly.pdbx_strand_id
1 'polypeptide(L)'
;MKLRIFYSLILSVLLFSCNQLSKEEQEFDALMQKVIDVHDEVMPKMGEMSSLIKELEAKVDTTAQGQNYAKAQQDVKDAYDYMMSWMGNFSDSFPHDETNDSADPEKLAAKFKLLQEEEVKVEKLRDQINASIKNAKAILQKP
;
A
#
# COMPACT_ATOMS: atom_id res chain seq x y z
N MET A 1 45.99 35.10 27.30
CA MET A 1 44.83 35.26 26.39
C MET A 1 45.12 34.67 25.00
N LYS A 2 45.63 33.43 24.90
CA LYS A 2 45.94 32.77 23.61
C LYS A 2 45.67 31.26 23.60
N LEU A 3 44.96 30.74 24.60
CA LEU A 3 44.66 29.29 24.71
C LEU A 3 43.17 28.97 24.63
N ARG A 4 42.31 29.98 24.48
CA ARG A 4 40.85 29.79 24.29
C ARG A 4 40.42 29.80 22.82
N ILE A 5 41.33 30.16 21.90
CA ILE A 5 41.04 30.25 20.46
C ILE A 5 41.21 28.89 19.77
N PHE A 6 41.93 27.94 20.38
CA PHE A 6 42.14 26.60 19.81
C PHE A 6 40.97 25.63 19.98
N TYR A 7 39.99 25.93 20.83
CA TYR A 7 38.80 25.09 21.00
C TYR A 7 37.65 25.43 20.03
N SER A 8 37.82 26.44 19.16
CA SER A 8 36.78 26.84 18.20
C SER A 8 36.90 26.18 16.82
N LEU A 9 37.95 25.39 16.55
CA LEU A 9 38.19 24.84 15.21
C LEU A 9 37.89 23.34 15.05
N ILE A 10 37.57 22.62 16.14
CA ILE A 10 37.33 21.17 16.11
C ILE A 10 35.82 20.82 16.03
N LEU A 11 34.92 21.79 16.19
CA LEU A 11 33.47 21.55 16.17
C LEU A 11 32.81 21.66 14.79
N SER A 12 33.58 21.89 13.71
CA SER A 12 33.02 22.20 12.39
C SER A 12 33.13 21.05 11.35
N VAL A 13 33.63 19.88 11.74
CA VAL A 13 33.86 18.74 10.81
C VAL A 13 32.79 17.63 10.93
N LEU A 14 31.81 17.75 11.84
CA LEU A 14 30.80 16.71 12.06
C LEU A 14 29.49 16.87 11.26
N LEU A 15 29.41 17.80 10.30
CA LEU A 15 28.16 18.08 9.55
C LEU A 15 28.12 17.53 8.11
N PHE A 16 29.08 16.70 7.69
CA PHE A 16 29.07 16.09 6.34
C PHE A 16 29.02 14.56 6.38
N SER A 17 28.17 13.98 7.21
CA SER A 17 27.70 12.60 7.03
C SER A 17 26.23 12.61 6.64
N CYS A 18 25.91 13.29 5.54
CA CYS A 18 24.75 12.93 4.74
C CYS A 18 25.24 11.91 3.71
N ASN A 19 24.91 10.63 3.92
CA ASN A 19 24.89 9.69 2.80
C ASN A 19 23.86 10.24 1.80
N GLN A 20 24.31 10.93 0.76
CA GLN A 20 23.43 11.36 -0.32
C GLN A 20 23.04 10.11 -1.11
N LEU A 21 21.78 9.69 -0.98
CA LEU A 21 21.19 8.66 -1.83
C LEU A 21 21.37 9.04 -3.30
N SER A 22 21.68 8.04 -4.13
CA SER A 22 21.70 8.16 -5.59
C SER A 22 20.33 8.59 -6.13
N LYS A 23 20.30 9.07 -7.38
CA LYS A 23 19.03 9.45 -8.03
C LYS A 23 18.07 8.26 -8.15
N GLU A 24 18.61 7.08 -8.40
CA GLU A 24 17.83 5.84 -8.55
C GLU A 24 17.23 5.39 -7.21
N GLU A 25 17.97 5.51 -6.10
CA GLU A 25 17.44 5.24 -4.76
C GLU A 25 16.31 6.22 -4.40
N GLN A 26 16.45 7.51 -4.74
CA GLN A 26 15.39 8.50 -4.50
C GLN A 26 14.12 8.20 -5.32
N GLU A 27 14.27 7.77 -6.57
CA GLU A 27 13.14 7.37 -7.42
C GLU A 27 12.46 6.10 -6.89
N PHE A 28 13.25 5.14 -6.38
CA PHE A 28 12.73 3.93 -5.75
C PHE A 28 11.92 4.25 -4.50
N ASP A 29 12.46 5.08 -3.60
CA ASP A 29 11.78 5.51 -2.38
C ASP A 29 10.48 6.27 -2.68
N ALA A 30 10.50 7.15 -3.70
CA ALA A 30 9.31 7.88 -4.13
C ALA A 30 8.22 6.94 -4.67
N LEU A 31 8.60 5.93 -5.45
CA LEU A 31 7.67 4.91 -5.95
C LEU A 31 7.13 4.06 -4.80
N MET A 32 8.00 3.67 -3.85
CA MET A 32 7.62 2.90 -2.66
C MET A 32 6.56 3.66 -1.86
N GLN A 33 6.81 4.94 -1.61
CA GLN A 33 5.85 5.80 -0.92
C GLN A 33 4.52 5.86 -1.67
N LYS A 34 4.55 6.03 -2.99
CA LYS A 34 3.32 6.07 -3.81
C LYS A 34 2.52 4.77 -3.67
N VAL A 35 3.18 3.61 -3.70
CA VAL A 35 2.51 2.30 -3.54
C VAL A 35 1.82 2.20 -2.18
N ILE A 36 2.51 2.60 -1.11
CA ILE A 36 1.96 2.60 0.25
C ILE A 36 0.83 3.63 0.41
N ASP A 37 0.94 4.81 -0.19
CA ASP A 37 -0.11 5.83 -0.14
C ASP A 37 -1.43 5.33 -0.75
N VAL A 38 -1.35 4.58 -1.87
CA VAL A 38 -2.54 3.97 -2.50
C VAL A 38 -3.14 2.88 -1.61
N HIS A 39 -2.32 2.06 -0.94
CA HIS A 39 -2.79 1.11 0.06
C HIS A 39 -3.51 1.81 1.22
N ASP A 40 -2.90 2.85 1.77
CA ASP A 40 -3.43 3.60 2.92
C ASP A 40 -4.71 4.38 2.57
N GLU A 41 -4.92 4.77 1.30
CA GLU A 41 -6.16 5.40 0.83
C GLU A 41 -7.39 4.50 1.09
N VAL A 42 -7.22 3.18 0.93
CA VAL A 42 -8.33 2.21 0.98
C VAL A 42 -8.32 1.35 2.24
N MET A 43 -7.22 1.30 2.99
CA MET A 43 -7.13 0.57 4.26
C MET A 43 -8.26 0.97 5.26
N PRO A 44 -8.63 2.26 5.45
CA PRO A 44 -9.73 2.63 6.33
C PRO A 44 -11.10 2.06 5.93
N LYS A 45 -11.26 1.62 4.68
CA LYS A 45 -12.52 1.09 4.15
C LYS A 45 -12.74 -0.38 4.51
N MET A 46 -11.74 -1.10 5.00
CA MET A 46 -11.83 -2.54 5.29
C MET A 46 -12.92 -2.87 6.32
N GLY A 47 -13.12 -2.00 7.32
CA GLY A 47 -14.22 -2.15 8.29
C GLY A 47 -15.61 -2.00 7.66
N GLU A 48 -15.76 -1.06 6.74
CA GLU A 48 -16.99 -0.89 5.95
C GLU A 48 -17.25 -2.11 5.06
N MET A 49 -16.22 -2.62 4.37
CA MET A 49 -16.35 -3.82 3.53
C MET A 49 -16.81 -5.03 4.35
N SER A 50 -16.23 -5.26 5.54
CA SER A 50 -16.67 -6.33 6.43
C SER A 50 -18.15 -6.21 6.83
N SER A 51 -18.62 -4.98 7.04
CA SER A 51 -20.02 -4.71 7.36
C SER A 51 -20.93 -5.00 6.16
N LEU A 52 -20.56 -4.51 4.97
CA LEU A 52 -21.30 -4.74 3.73
C LEU A 52 -21.41 -6.23 3.39
N ILE A 53 -20.35 -7.01 3.59
CA ILE A 53 -20.38 -8.47 3.38
C ILE A 53 -21.48 -9.11 4.24
N LYS A 54 -21.55 -8.77 5.53
CA LYS A 54 -22.55 -9.32 6.47
C LYS A 54 -23.97 -8.86 6.13
N GLU A 55 -24.13 -7.58 5.77
CA GLU A 55 -25.44 -7.02 5.40
C GLU A 55 -26.01 -7.66 4.13
N LEU A 56 -25.16 -7.89 3.12
CA LEU A 56 -25.55 -8.56 1.88
C LEU A 56 -25.87 -10.03 2.13
N GLU A 57 -25.05 -10.74 2.90
CA GLU A 57 -25.26 -12.14 3.28
C GLU A 57 -26.64 -12.38 3.90
N ALA A 58 -27.06 -11.49 4.81
CA ALA A 58 -28.35 -11.56 5.48
C ALA A 58 -29.56 -11.40 4.54
N LYS A 59 -29.35 -10.94 3.29
CA LYS A 59 -30.39 -10.74 2.28
C LYS A 59 -30.34 -11.76 1.13
N VAL A 60 -29.34 -12.65 1.11
CA VAL A 60 -29.24 -13.68 0.07
C VAL A 60 -30.39 -14.67 0.18
N ASP A 61 -31.08 -14.91 -0.94
CA ASP A 61 -32.13 -15.91 -1.08
C ASP A 61 -32.18 -16.44 -2.54
N THR A 62 -33.20 -17.24 -2.85
CA THR A 62 -33.38 -17.87 -4.18
C THR A 62 -34.03 -16.96 -5.23
N THR A 63 -34.41 -15.73 -4.87
CA THR A 63 -35.00 -14.78 -5.81
C THR A 63 -33.91 -14.15 -6.69
N ALA A 64 -34.32 -13.51 -7.80
CA ALA A 64 -33.40 -12.74 -8.64
C ALA A 64 -32.68 -11.63 -7.86
N GLN A 65 -33.36 -11.03 -6.88
CA GLN A 65 -32.75 -10.00 -6.02
C GLN A 65 -31.80 -10.62 -5.00
N GLY A 66 -32.12 -11.79 -4.43
CA GLY A 66 -31.22 -12.60 -3.61
C GLY A 66 -29.91 -12.92 -4.32
N GLN A 67 -29.98 -13.30 -5.59
CA GLN A 67 -28.80 -13.54 -6.43
C GLN A 67 -27.97 -12.27 -6.67
N ASN A 68 -28.62 -11.10 -6.82
CA ASN A 68 -27.92 -9.82 -6.91
C ASN A 68 -27.16 -9.50 -5.62
N TYR A 69 -27.75 -9.76 -4.44
CA TYR A 69 -27.06 -9.62 -3.16
C TYR A 69 -25.87 -10.56 -3.06
N ALA A 70 -26.03 -11.83 -3.45
CA ALA A 70 -24.95 -12.81 -3.44
C ALA A 70 -23.78 -12.39 -4.33
N LYS A 71 -24.08 -11.88 -5.54
CA LYS A 71 -23.04 -11.40 -6.45
C LYS A 71 -22.29 -10.19 -5.88
N ALA A 72 -23.03 -9.21 -5.33
CA ALA A 72 -22.43 -8.05 -4.69
C ALA A 72 -21.58 -8.43 -3.47
N GLN A 73 -22.04 -9.39 -2.67
CA GLN A 73 -21.31 -9.89 -1.51
C GLN A 73 -19.98 -10.49 -1.95
N GLN A 74 -20.01 -11.32 -3.00
CA GLN A 74 -18.81 -11.94 -3.54
C GLN A 74 -17.83 -10.89 -4.07
N ASP A 75 -18.31 -9.87 -4.78
CA ASP A 75 -17.44 -8.81 -5.31
C ASP A 75 -16.73 -8.03 -4.18
N VAL A 76 -17.42 -7.73 -3.07
CA VAL A 76 -16.80 -7.08 -1.90
C VAL A 76 -15.82 -8.04 -1.21
N LYS A 77 -16.17 -9.32 -1.08
CA LYS A 77 -15.30 -10.34 -0.48
C LYS A 77 -14.02 -10.54 -1.28
N ASP A 78 -14.12 -10.62 -2.60
CA ASP A 78 -12.97 -10.79 -3.50
C ASP A 78 -12.00 -9.61 -3.37
N ALA A 79 -12.52 -8.38 -3.32
CA ALA A 79 -11.70 -7.18 -3.10
C ALA A 79 -11.05 -7.16 -1.70
N TYR A 80 -11.79 -7.59 -0.66
CA TYR A 80 -11.28 -7.68 0.71
C TYR A 80 -10.13 -8.69 0.81
N ASP A 81 -10.32 -9.89 0.25
CA ASP A 81 -9.32 -10.95 0.28
C ASP A 81 -8.10 -10.61 -0.58
N TYR A 82 -8.32 -9.90 -1.70
CA TYR A 82 -7.23 -9.44 -2.53
C TYR A 82 -6.34 -8.43 -1.78
N MET A 83 -6.92 -7.51 -0.99
CA MET A 83 -6.13 -6.60 -0.14
C MET A 83 -5.25 -7.37 0.84
N MET A 84 -5.81 -8.36 1.53
CA MET A 84 -5.07 -9.17 2.51
C MET A 84 -3.95 -9.98 1.84
N SER A 85 -4.25 -10.59 0.70
CA SER A 85 -3.27 -11.37 -0.06
C SER A 85 -2.16 -10.51 -0.63
N TRP A 86 -2.52 -9.33 -1.16
CA TRP A 86 -1.57 -8.36 -1.69
C TRP A 86 -0.64 -7.87 -0.59
N MET A 87 -1.15 -7.45 0.56
CA MET A 87 -0.35 -6.97 1.69
C MET A 87 0.64 -8.03 2.19
N GLY A 88 0.22 -9.30 2.27
CA GLY A 88 1.12 -10.41 2.62
C GLY A 88 2.26 -10.56 1.62
N ASN A 89 1.94 -10.73 0.33
CA ASN A 89 2.94 -10.89 -0.73
C ASN A 89 3.87 -9.67 -0.84
N PHE A 90 3.33 -8.47 -0.65
CA PHE A 90 4.08 -7.23 -0.66
C PHE A 90 5.09 -7.19 0.48
N SER A 91 4.67 -7.53 1.71
CA SER A 91 5.56 -7.57 2.88
C SER A 91 6.66 -8.63 2.78
N ASP A 92 6.40 -9.75 2.10
CA ASP A 92 7.40 -10.77 1.82
C ASP A 92 8.45 -10.30 0.79
N SER A 93 8.02 -9.47 -0.17
CA SER A 93 8.86 -8.93 -1.24
C SER A 93 9.65 -7.68 -0.82
N PHE A 94 9.10 -6.92 0.13
CA PHE A 94 9.64 -5.66 0.65
C PHE A 94 9.56 -5.63 2.18
N PRO A 95 10.37 -6.46 2.87
CA PRO A 95 10.37 -6.53 4.33
C PRO A 95 10.92 -5.24 4.94
N HIS A 96 10.34 -4.81 6.06
CA HIS A 96 10.67 -3.54 6.73
C HIS A 96 12.11 -3.48 7.28
N ASP A 97 12.67 -4.63 7.64
CA ASP A 97 13.97 -4.74 8.32
C ASP A 97 15.15 -5.06 7.37
N GLU A 98 14.97 -4.94 6.05
CA GLU A 98 16.06 -5.16 5.12
C GLU A 98 17.10 -4.02 5.16
N THR A 99 18.21 -4.29 5.82
CA THR A 99 19.37 -3.41 5.85
C THR A 99 20.10 -3.44 4.49
N ASN A 100 19.95 -2.38 3.70
CA ASN A 100 20.84 -1.97 2.60
C ASN A 100 20.99 -2.94 1.40
N ASP A 101 19.90 -3.38 0.78
CA ASP A 101 19.98 -3.94 -0.59
C ASP A 101 20.23 -2.86 -1.66
N SER A 102 20.10 -1.58 -1.31
CA SER A 102 20.31 -0.45 -2.24
C SER A 102 21.78 -0.23 -2.62
N ALA A 103 22.73 -0.86 -1.91
CA ALA A 103 24.15 -0.79 -2.23
C ALA A 103 24.54 -1.62 -3.47
N ASP A 104 23.68 -2.53 -3.94
CA ASP A 104 23.87 -3.34 -5.14
C ASP A 104 22.95 -2.84 -6.28
N PRO A 105 23.51 -2.20 -7.33
CA PRO A 105 22.72 -1.64 -8.42
C PRO A 105 21.86 -2.67 -9.17
N GLU A 106 22.30 -3.92 -9.30
CA GLU A 106 21.53 -4.95 -10.01
C GLU A 106 20.30 -5.37 -9.20
N LYS A 107 20.46 -5.50 -7.88
CA LYS A 107 19.34 -5.79 -6.97
C LYS A 107 18.36 -4.63 -6.90
N LEU A 108 18.85 -3.39 -6.83
CA LEU A 108 18.01 -2.20 -6.84
C LEU A 108 17.15 -2.15 -8.11
N ALA A 109 17.74 -2.38 -9.28
CA ALA A 109 17.01 -2.42 -10.55
C ALA A 109 15.93 -3.51 -10.59
N ALA A 110 16.24 -4.71 -10.07
CA ALA A 110 15.26 -5.80 -9.99
C ALA A 110 14.10 -5.48 -9.04
N LYS A 111 14.39 -4.90 -7.86
CA LYS A 111 13.37 -4.44 -6.90
C LYS A 111 12.53 -3.30 -7.45
N PHE A 112 13.14 -2.37 -8.18
CA PHE A 112 12.43 -1.27 -8.83
C PHE A 112 11.37 -1.80 -9.80
N LYS A 113 11.75 -2.77 -10.65
CA LYS A 113 10.80 -3.39 -11.58
C LYS A 113 9.67 -4.11 -10.85
N LEU A 114 9.99 -4.87 -9.80
CA LEU A 114 8.98 -5.54 -8.98
C LEU A 114 8.01 -4.52 -8.37
N LEU A 115 8.53 -3.40 -7.87
CA LEU A 115 7.72 -2.35 -7.25
C LEU A 115 6.80 -1.65 -8.25
N GLN A 116 7.23 -1.48 -9.50
CA GLN A 116 6.35 -1.00 -10.59
C GLN A 116 5.20 -1.97 -10.88
N GLU A 117 5.45 -3.28 -10.79
CA GLU A 117 4.39 -4.27 -10.92
C GLU A 117 3.42 -4.22 -9.73
N GLU A 118 3.93 -3.98 -8.50
CA GLU A 118 3.09 -3.80 -7.31
C GLU A 118 2.27 -2.51 -7.34
N GLU A 119 2.80 -1.42 -7.91
CA GLU A 119 2.06 -0.18 -8.15
C GLU A 119 0.80 -0.42 -8.99
N VAL A 120 0.92 -1.15 -10.10
CA VAL A 120 -0.23 -1.48 -10.95
C VAL A 120 -1.23 -2.37 -10.20
N LYS A 121 -0.74 -3.32 -9.39
CA LYS A 121 -1.59 -4.22 -8.60
C LYS A 121 -2.37 -3.45 -7.53
N VAL A 122 -1.73 -2.53 -6.81
CA VAL A 122 -2.36 -1.76 -5.73
C VAL A 122 -3.33 -0.70 -6.29
N GLU A 123 -3.06 -0.10 -7.45
CA GLU A 123 -4.01 0.79 -8.12
C GLU A 123 -5.27 0.02 -8.56
N LYS A 124 -5.11 -1.18 -9.12
CA LYS A 124 -6.24 -2.05 -9.46
C LYS A 124 -7.03 -2.47 -8.22
N LEU A 125 -6.32 -2.81 -7.14
CA LEU A 125 -6.92 -3.15 -5.85
C LEU A 125 -7.79 -1.98 -5.34
N ARG A 126 -7.25 -0.75 -5.32
CA ARG A 126 -7.98 0.46 -4.93
C ARG A 126 -9.28 0.60 -5.73
N ASP A 127 -9.20 0.46 -7.04
CA ASP A 127 -10.35 0.60 -7.93
C ASP A 127 -11.41 -0.49 -7.66
N GLN A 128 -10.98 -1.74 -7.43
CA GLN A 128 -11.87 -2.84 -7.08
C GLN A 128 -12.57 -2.64 -5.72
N ILE A 129 -11.85 -2.14 -4.71
CA ILE A 129 -12.44 -1.81 -3.40
C ILE A 129 -13.49 -0.71 -3.56
N ASN A 130 -13.14 0.39 -4.21
CA ASN A 130 -14.07 1.52 -4.37
C ASN A 130 -15.30 1.14 -5.22
N ALA A 131 -15.11 0.35 -6.28
CA ALA A 131 -16.20 -0.12 -7.13
C ALA A 131 -17.13 -1.11 -6.41
N SER A 132 -16.57 -2.08 -5.68
CA SER A 132 -17.36 -3.09 -4.95
C SER A 132 -18.20 -2.45 -3.84
N ILE A 133 -17.62 -1.53 -3.06
CA ILE A 133 -18.36 -0.76 -2.04
C ILE A 133 -19.51 0.04 -2.67
N LYS A 134 -19.23 0.75 -3.77
CA LYS A 134 -20.24 1.55 -4.47
C LYS A 134 -21.40 0.67 -4.96
N ASN A 135 -21.08 -0.47 -5.58
CA ASN A 135 -22.07 -1.41 -6.10
C ASN A 135 -22.92 -2.03 -4.97
N ALA A 136 -22.27 -2.51 -3.90
CA ALA A 136 -22.92 -3.06 -2.73
C ALA A 136 -23.94 -2.09 -2.13
N LYS A 137 -23.53 -0.84 -1.90
CA LYS A 137 -24.43 0.22 -1.39
C LYS A 137 -25.60 0.48 -2.33
N ALA A 138 -25.35 0.57 -3.63
CA ALA A 138 -26.40 0.81 -4.62
C ALA A 138 -27.42 -0.34 -4.66
N ILE A 139 -26.97 -1.59 -4.48
CA ILE A 139 -27.85 -2.75 -4.44
C ILE A 139 -28.67 -2.79 -3.14
N LEU A 140 -28.07 -2.45 -1.99
CA LEU A 140 -28.76 -2.38 -0.70
C LEU A 140 -29.82 -1.26 -0.62
N GLN A 141 -29.68 -0.21 -1.43
CA GLN A 141 -30.66 0.88 -1.53
C GLN A 141 -31.83 0.57 -2.48
N LYS A 142 -31.74 -0.50 -3.28
CA LYS A 142 -32.87 -0.91 -4.13
C LYS A 142 -33.96 -1.54 -3.26
N PRO A 143 -35.22 -1.11 -3.41
CA PRO A 143 -36.35 -1.62 -2.63
C PRO A 143 -36.64 -3.09 -2.93
#